data_AF-A0AAU7QW27-F1
#
_entry.id   AF-A0AAU7QW27-F1
#
_cell.length_a   1.000
_cell.length_b   1.000
_cell.length_c   1.000
_cell.angle_alpha   90.00
_cell.angle_beta   90.00
_cell.angle_gamma   90.00
#
_symmetry.space_group_name_H-M   'P 1'
#
loop_
_entity.id
_entity.type
_entity.pdbx_description
1 polymer ?
#
loop_
_entity_poly.entity_id
_entity_poly.type
_entity_poly.pdbx_seq_one_letter_code
_entity_poly.pdbx_strand_id
1 'polypeptide(L)'
;MPDTRGTAGEKVGWVAAAPDAAQFLMAIVDVAKRVDANMTERTRIEAERDKEIARISAASQGLRDYLDRVFAERRELHQGFFTRLDKAIEDRDPETIRACVTGIVEVAKHSPLNDIVELRSVWADPNAVIEI
;
A
#
# COMPACT_ATOMS: atom_id res chain seq x y z
N MET A 1 -10.18 -79.60 54.20
CA MET A 1 -9.34 -79.56 52.99
C MET A 1 -10.18 -79.00 51.84
N PRO A 2 -9.61 -78.16 50.96
CA PRO A 2 -10.35 -77.12 50.24
C PRO A 2 -10.73 -77.52 48.80
N ASP A 3 -11.80 -76.93 48.27
CA ASP A 3 -11.97 -76.73 46.82
C ASP A 3 -12.16 -75.22 46.58
N THR A 4 -11.27 -74.71 45.75
CA THR A 4 -11.05 -73.30 45.40
C THR A 4 -11.94 -72.92 44.22
N ARG A 5 -12.97 -72.12 44.45
CA ARG A 5 -13.60 -71.33 43.38
C ARG A 5 -13.30 -69.86 43.65
N GLY A 6 -12.27 -69.37 42.96
CA GLY A 6 -11.89 -67.97 42.98
C GLY A 6 -13.01 -67.09 42.44
N THR A 7 -13.66 -66.35 43.33
CA THR A 7 -14.38 -65.13 42.95
C THR A 7 -13.36 -64.00 42.93
N ALA A 8 -12.70 -63.83 41.78
CA ALA A 8 -11.96 -62.62 41.47
C ALA A 8 -12.99 -61.49 41.29
N GLY A 9 -13.35 -60.87 42.42
CA GLY A 9 -14.09 -59.62 42.46
C GLY A 9 -13.21 -58.51 41.89
N GLU A 10 -13.42 -58.25 40.60
CA GLU A 10 -12.94 -57.13 39.83
C GLU A 10 -13.08 -55.82 40.63
N LYS A 11 -11.95 -55.28 41.09
CA LYS A 11 -11.83 -53.88 41.47
C LYS A 11 -10.85 -53.22 40.51
N VAL A 12 -11.28 -53.06 39.27
CA VAL A 12 -10.69 -52.06 38.39
C VAL A 12 -11.14 -50.72 38.94
N GLY A 13 -10.33 -50.13 39.81
CA GLY A 13 -10.49 -48.77 40.27
C GLY A 13 -10.37 -47.83 39.09
N TRP A 14 -11.50 -47.51 38.45
CA TRP A 14 -11.61 -46.35 37.60
C TRP A 14 -11.61 -45.11 38.48
N VAL A 15 -10.44 -44.70 38.94
CA VAL A 15 -10.23 -43.30 39.31
C VAL A 15 -10.01 -42.56 37.99
N ALA A 16 -11.11 -42.31 37.27
CA ALA A 16 -11.11 -41.17 36.38
C ALA A 16 -10.98 -39.95 37.30
N ALA A 17 -9.80 -39.35 37.34
CA ALA A 17 -9.68 -37.98 37.80
C ALA A 17 -10.57 -37.15 36.87
N ALA A 18 -11.80 -36.88 37.30
CA ALA A 18 -12.61 -35.85 36.69
C ALA A 18 -11.75 -34.57 36.72
N PRO A 19 -11.59 -33.85 35.61
CA PRO A 19 -10.81 -32.62 35.64
C PRO A 19 -11.43 -31.74 36.73
N ASP A 20 -10.59 -31.28 37.66
CA ASP A 20 -11.02 -30.45 38.78
C ASP A 20 -11.77 -29.23 38.22
N ALA A 21 -12.86 -28.82 38.85
CA ALA A 21 -13.63 -27.65 38.43
C ALA A 21 -12.72 -26.40 38.30
N ALA A 22 -11.67 -26.32 39.13
CA ALA A 22 -10.63 -25.30 39.02
C ALA A 22 -9.88 -25.34 37.67
N GLN A 23 -9.60 -26.53 37.14
CA GLN A 23 -8.91 -26.73 35.87
C GLN A 23 -9.75 -26.24 34.69
N PHE A 24 -11.07 -26.47 34.72
CA PHE A 24 -11.99 -25.93 33.73
C PHE A 24 -12.09 -24.39 33.78
N LEU A 25 -12.16 -23.82 34.99
CA LEU A 25 -12.17 -22.36 35.15
C LEU A 25 -10.90 -21.71 34.62
N MET A 26 -9.73 -22.29 34.90
CA MET A 26 -8.46 -21.82 34.36
C MET A 26 -8.41 -21.89 32.83
N ALA A 27 -8.90 -22.97 32.23
CA ALA A 27 -8.98 -23.10 30.77
C ALA A 27 -9.89 -22.03 30.14
N ILE A 28 -11.04 -21.72 30.76
CA ILE A 28 -11.94 -20.65 30.29
C ILE A 28 -11.25 -19.28 30.37
N VAL A 29 -10.57 -18.99 31.47
CA VAL A 29 -9.82 -17.73 31.65
C VAL A 29 -8.71 -17.61 30.61
N ASP A 30 -7.99 -18.69 30.33
CA ASP A 30 -6.92 -18.70 29.32
C ASP A 30 -7.48 -18.49 27.90
N VAL A 31 -8.62 -19.09 27.58
CA VAL A 31 -9.31 -18.85 26.30
C VAL A 31 -9.77 -17.39 26.21
N ALA A 32 -10.37 -16.83 27.26
CA ALA A 32 -10.81 -15.44 27.28
C ALA A 32 -9.65 -14.46 27.04
N LYS A 33 -8.52 -14.64 27.74
CA LYS A 33 -7.31 -13.83 27.54
C LYS A 33 -6.77 -13.94 26.12
N ARG A 34 -6.79 -15.15 25.53
CA ARG A 34 -6.36 -15.35 24.13
C ARG A 34 -7.32 -14.69 23.16
N VAL A 35 -8.62 -14.70 23.41
CA VAL A 35 -9.60 -14.01 22.55
C VAL A 35 -9.34 -12.50 22.57
N ASP A 36 -9.17 -11.90 23.75
CA ASP A 36 -8.89 -10.46 23.88
C ASP A 36 -7.58 -10.06 23.18
N ALA A 37 -6.52 -10.85 23.35
CA ALA A 37 -5.26 -10.63 22.67
C ALA A 37 -5.39 -10.74 21.14
N ASN A 38 -6.15 -11.72 20.64
CA ASN A 38 -6.41 -11.88 19.21
C ASN A 38 -7.27 -10.74 18.64
N MET A 39 -8.25 -10.23 19.40
CA MET A 39 -9.03 -9.07 18.98
C MET A 39 -8.14 -7.83 18.85
N THR A 40 -7.29 -7.59 19.86
CA THR A 40 -6.34 -6.47 19.84
C THR A 40 -5.39 -6.56 18.64
N GLU A 41 -4.86 -7.76 18.37
CA GLU A 41 -3.95 -7.97 17.24
C GLU A 41 -4.66 -7.78 15.89
N ARG A 42 -5.91 -8.23 15.76
CA ARG A 42 -6.72 -7.99 14.55
C ARG A 42 -6.94 -6.49 14.33
N THR A 43 -7.31 -5.75 15.37
CA THR A 43 -7.47 -4.30 15.28
C THR A 43 -6.15 -3.61 14.91
N ARG A 44 -5.01 -4.08 15.43
CA ARG A 44 -3.69 -3.56 15.06
C ARG A 44 -3.38 -3.79 13.58
N ILE A 45 -3.66 -5.00 13.07
CA ILE A 45 -3.46 -5.35 11.65
C ILE A 45 -4.36 -4.49 10.75
N GLU A 46 -5.62 -4.27 11.15
CA GLU A 46 -6.54 -3.40 10.42
C GLU A 46 -6.04 -1.95 10.38
N ALA A 47 -5.61 -1.41 11.51
CA ALA A 47 -5.07 -0.06 11.57
C ALA A 47 -3.80 0.12 10.71
N GLU A 48 -2.87 -0.85 10.74
CA GLU A 48 -1.66 -0.80 9.91
C GLU A 48 -1.99 -0.93 8.42
N ARG A 49 -2.93 -1.82 8.07
CA ARG A 49 -3.43 -1.95 6.70
C ARG A 49 -4.03 -0.63 6.22
N ASP A 50 -4.88 -0.01 7.02
CA ASP A 50 -5.59 1.21 6.62
C ASP A 50 -4.61 2.38 6.47
N LYS A 51 -3.59 2.46 7.34
CA LYS A 51 -2.48 3.41 7.20
C LYS A 51 -1.69 3.20 5.91
N GLU A 52 -1.33 1.95 5.59
CA GLU A 52 -0.59 1.65 4.36
C GLU A 52 -1.42 1.91 3.10
N ILE A 53 -2.72 1.58 3.11
CA ILE A 53 -3.64 1.91 2.03
C ILE A 53 -3.73 3.43 1.85
N ALA A 54 -3.86 4.19 2.93
CA ALA A 54 -3.90 5.64 2.87
C ALA A 54 -2.60 6.22 2.28
N ARG A 55 -1.45 5.69 2.69
CA ARG A 55 -0.12 6.09 2.17
C ARG A 55 -0.01 5.82 0.67
N ILE A 56 -0.35 4.61 0.22
CA ILE A 56 -0.31 4.23 -1.20
C ILE A 56 -1.29 5.09 -2.01
N SER A 57 -2.48 5.34 -1.47
CA SER A 57 -3.51 6.14 -2.14
C SER A 57 -3.07 7.59 -2.32
N ALA A 58 -2.48 8.18 -1.28
CA ALA A 58 -1.93 9.54 -1.34
C ALA A 58 -0.80 9.66 -2.38
N ALA A 59 0.13 8.71 -2.38
CA ALA A 59 1.21 8.67 -3.38
C ALA A 59 0.65 8.48 -4.81
N SER A 60 -0.34 7.61 -4.98
CA SER A 60 -0.97 7.40 -6.29
C SER A 60 -1.70 8.64 -6.77
N GLN A 61 -2.40 9.36 -5.89
CA GLN A 61 -3.09 10.59 -6.24
C GLN A 61 -2.09 11.68 -6.62
N GLY A 62 -1.04 11.90 -5.82
CA GLY A 62 0.00 12.87 -6.13
C GLY A 62 0.68 12.60 -7.48
N LEU A 63 0.92 11.33 -7.81
CA LEU A 63 1.46 10.94 -9.12
C LEU A 63 0.51 11.26 -10.27
N ARG A 64 -0.80 11.01 -10.10
CA ARG A 64 -1.80 11.34 -11.11
C ARG A 64 -1.88 12.83 -11.33
N ASP A 65 -1.97 13.61 -10.26
CA ASP A 65 -2.08 15.07 -10.32
C ASP A 65 -0.84 15.69 -10.99
N TYR A 66 0.36 15.17 -10.66
CA TYR A 66 1.60 15.57 -11.32
C TYR A 66 1.56 15.28 -12.83
N LEU A 67 1.21 14.04 -13.21
CA LEU A 67 1.15 13.65 -14.62
C LEU A 67 0.13 14.49 -15.39
N ASP A 68 -1.06 14.69 -14.83
CA ASP A 68 -2.12 15.48 -15.44
C ASP A 68 -1.65 16.92 -15.69
N ARG A 69 -0.97 17.54 -14.72
CA ARG A 69 -0.43 18.89 -14.86
C ARG A 69 0.66 18.98 -15.92
N VAL A 70 1.63 18.06 -15.91
CA VAL A 70 2.72 18.05 -16.89
C VAL A 70 2.21 17.81 -18.31
N PHE A 71 1.26 16.88 -18.49
CA PHE A 71 0.67 16.65 -19.80
C PHE A 71 -0.22 17.81 -20.27
N ALA A 72 -0.91 18.50 -19.35
CA ALA A 72 -1.65 19.72 -19.68
C ALA A 72 -0.72 20.84 -20.16
N GLU A 73 0.34 21.12 -19.40
CA GLU A 73 1.34 22.14 -19.76
C GLU A 73 2.00 21.85 -21.12
N ARG A 74 2.39 20.58 -21.35
CA ARG A 74 2.96 20.16 -22.64
C ARG A 74 1.99 20.34 -23.80
N ARG A 75 0.70 20.06 -23.58
CA ARG A 75 -0.34 20.28 -24.59
C ARG A 75 -0.42 21.76 -24.96
N GLU A 76 -0.44 22.65 -23.98
CA GLU A 76 -0.48 24.10 -24.20
C GLU A 76 0.77 24.60 -24.91
N LEU A 77 1.96 24.13 -24.50
CA LEU A 77 3.23 24.47 -25.16
C LEU A 77 3.25 24.04 -26.63
N HIS A 78 2.84 22.80 -26.93
CA HIS A 78 2.76 22.31 -28.30
C HIS A 78 1.76 23.13 -29.14
N GLN A 79 0.57 23.40 -28.61
CA GLN A 79 -0.42 24.24 -29.29
C GLN A 79 0.14 25.64 -29.58
N GLY A 80 0.88 26.22 -28.64
CA GLY A 80 1.55 27.50 -28.82
C GLY A 80 2.61 27.46 -29.92
N PHE A 81 3.44 26.42 -29.97
CA PHE A 81 4.43 26.25 -31.03
C PHE A 81 3.79 26.05 -32.40
N PHE A 82 2.74 25.24 -32.52
CA PHE A 82 2.03 25.04 -33.80
C PHE A 82 1.37 26.34 -34.27
N THR A 83 0.71 27.07 -33.37
CA THR A 83 0.09 28.37 -33.72
C THR A 83 1.13 29.38 -34.22
N ARG A 84 2.30 29.45 -33.57
CA ARG A 84 3.40 30.33 -34.01
C ARG A 84 4.03 29.86 -35.31
N LEU A 85 4.14 28.55 -35.51
CA LEU A 85 4.65 27.95 -36.74
C LEU A 85 3.76 28.29 -37.92
N ASP A 86 2.43 28.14 -37.77
CA ASP A 86 1.45 28.50 -38.79
C ASP A 86 1.59 29.97 -39.20
N LYS A 87 1.66 30.87 -38.21
CA LYS A 87 1.89 32.30 -38.45
C LYS A 87 3.22 32.58 -39.15
N ALA A 88 4.31 31.93 -38.72
CA ALA A 88 5.62 32.14 -39.32
C ALA A 88 5.69 31.65 -40.78
N ILE A 89 4.91 30.62 -41.13
CA ILE A 89 4.74 30.15 -42.51
C ILE A 89 4.02 31.22 -43.34
N GLU A 90 2.94 31.81 -42.82
CA GLU A 90 2.22 32.90 -43.47
C GLU A 90 3.12 34.14 -43.69
N ASP A 91 3.88 34.52 -42.66
CA ASP A 91 4.79 35.67 -42.65
C ASP A 91 6.09 35.42 -43.45
N ARG A 92 6.30 34.18 -43.94
CA ARG A 92 7.54 33.72 -44.60
C ARG A 92 8.80 34.01 -43.78
N ASP A 93 8.72 33.78 -42.47
CA ASP A 93 9.82 33.96 -41.53
C ASP A 93 10.54 32.62 -41.25
N PRO A 94 11.65 32.33 -41.96
CA PRO A 94 12.37 31.08 -41.82
C PRO A 94 13.09 30.93 -40.47
N GLU A 95 13.35 32.02 -39.74
CA GLU A 95 13.99 31.95 -38.43
C GLU A 95 12.99 31.45 -37.39
N THR A 96 11.79 32.02 -37.37
CA THR A 96 10.72 31.59 -36.44
C THR A 96 10.25 30.17 -36.74
N ILE A 97 10.17 29.77 -38.02
CA ILE A 97 9.87 28.37 -38.40
C ILE A 97 10.89 27.42 -37.77
N ARG A 98 12.19 27.71 -37.92
CA ARG A 98 13.26 26.87 -37.37
C ARG A 98 13.18 26.82 -35.84
N ALA A 99 12.99 27.96 -35.19
CA ALA A 99 12.86 28.04 -33.74
C ALA A 99 11.68 27.22 -33.21
N CYS A 100 10.52 27.28 -33.86
CA CYS A 100 9.33 26.52 -33.45
C CYS A 100 9.55 25.00 -33.62
N VAL A 101 10.13 24.56 -34.73
CA VAL A 101 10.43 23.14 -34.96
C VAL A 101 11.46 22.63 -33.95
N THR A 102 12.53 23.39 -33.69
CA THR A 102 13.50 23.04 -32.65
C THR A 102 12.84 22.95 -31.27
N GLY A 103 11.96 23.89 -30.92
CA GLY A 103 11.21 23.88 -29.66
C GLY A 103 10.34 22.63 -29.50
N ILE A 104 9.58 22.25 -30.53
CA ILE A 104 8.76 21.02 -30.53
C ILE A 104 9.63 19.79 -30.32
N VAL A 105 10.75 19.69 -31.04
CA VAL A 105 11.67 18.55 -30.91
C VAL A 105 12.27 18.50 -29.50
N GLU A 106 12.61 19.63 -28.91
CA GLU A 106 13.21 19.67 -27.57
C GLU A 106 12.23 19.23 -26.48
N VAL A 107 10.96 19.68 -26.55
CA VAL A 107 9.92 19.21 -25.64
C VAL A 107 9.68 17.70 -25.81
N ALA A 108 9.77 17.17 -27.04
CA ALA A 108 9.63 15.74 -27.31
C ALA A 108 10.80 14.89 -26.80
N LYS A 109 12.02 15.44 -26.73
CA LYS A 109 13.20 14.74 -26.20
C LYS A 109 13.16 14.56 -24.69
N HIS A 110 12.58 15.51 -23.96
CA HIS A 110 12.47 15.42 -22.50
C HIS A 110 11.28 14.52 -22.12
N SER A 111 11.53 13.45 -21.36
CA SER A 111 10.49 12.58 -20.83
C SER A 111 9.98 13.09 -19.46
N PRO A 112 8.66 13.27 -19.25
CA PRO A 112 8.09 13.59 -17.93
C PRO A 112 8.44 12.55 -16.86
N LEU A 113 8.70 11.31 -17.30
CA LEU A 113 8.93 10.20 -16.39
C LEU A 113 10.32 10.26 -15.74
N ASN A 114 11.27 11.02 -16.32
CA ASN A 114 12.58 11.21 -15.71
C ASN A 114 12.47 12.00 -14.40
N ASP A 115 11.67 13.07 -14.40
CA ASP A 115 11.43 13.93 -13.25
C ASP A 115 10.71 13.17 -12.10
N ILE A 116 9.90 12.16 -12.44
CA ILE A 116 9.22 11.29 -11.46
C ILE A 116 10.22 10.42 -10.69
N VAL A 117 11.35 10.02 -11.30
CA VAL A 117 12.36 9.21 -10.60
C VAL A 117 13.00 10.01 -9.47
N GLU A 118 13.21 11.31 -9.68
CA GLU A 118 13.69 12.23 -8.64
C GLU A 118 12.59 12.46 -7.58
N LEU A 119 11.35 12.70 -8.01
CA LEU A 119 10.22 12.90 -7.10
C LEU A 119 9.94 11.66 -6.21
N ARG A 120 10.14 10.45 -6.75
CA ARG A 120 10.03 9.20 -6.00
C ARG A 120 11.05 9.12 -4.88
N SER A 121 12.26 9.66 -5.08
CA SER A 121 13.28 9.67 -4.02
C SER A 121 12.88 10.58 -2.86
N VAL A 122 12.19 11.69 -3.16
CA VAL A 122 11.60 12.60 -2.17
C VAL A 122 10.42 11.92 -1.45
N TRP A 123 9.47 11.30 -2.17
CA TRP A 123 8.33 10.59 -1.55
C TRP A 123 8.71 9.31 -0.78
N ALA A 124 9.89 8.75 -1.04
CA ALA A 124 10.39 7.58 -0.33
C ALA A 124 10.92 7.93 1.07
N ASP A 125 11.21 9.21 1.34
CA ASP A 125 11.61 9.67 2.67
C ASP A 125 10.35 10.02 3.51
N PRO A 126 10.11 9.32 4.63
CA PRO A 126 8.98 9.59 5.52
C PRO A 126 8.95 11.02 6.09
N ASN A 127 10.07 11.76 6.03
CA ASN A 127 10.20 13.13 6.53
C ASN A 127 10.37 14.19 5.43
N ALA A 128 10.24 13.83 4.15
CA ALA A 128 10.38 14.82 3.09
C ALA A 128 9.22 15.82 3.10
N VAL A 129 9.54 17.07 3.44
CA VAL A 129 8.68 18.22 3.21
C VAL A 129 8.86 18.63 1.76
N ILE A 130 7.81 18.47 0.95
CA ILE A 130 7.78 19.09 -0.39
C ILE A 130 7.39 20.54 -0.17
N GLU A 131 8.39 21.43 -0.14
CA GLU A 131 8.13 22.87 -0.25
C GLU A 131 7.66 23.14 -1.68
N ILE A 132 6.44 23.69 -1.79
CA ILE A 132 5.76 24.07 -3.04
C ILE A 132 5.96 25.56 -3.28
#